data_AF-A0A4W5M5I4-F1
#
_entry.id   AF-A0A4W5M5I4-F1
#
_cell.length_a   1.000
_cell.length_b   1.000
_cell.length_c   1.000
_cell.angle_alpha   90.00
_cell.angle_beta   90.00
_cell.angle_gamma   90.00
#
_symmetry.space_group_name_H-M   'P 1'
#
loop_
_entity.id
_entity.type
_entity.pdbx_description
1 polymer ?
#
loop_
_entity_poly.entity_id
_entity_poly.type
_entity_poly.pdbx_seq_one_letter_code
_entity_poly.pdbx_strand_id
1 'polypeptide(L)'
;MFYIGYWYCFFGKENIEYQYQTKMSYWCITSVNLCPVLCVSQCAGFLMTLKGLPSTYNKDLQEAMFDCYDTVHAVLQVTTGVMSTLKINPSVMEAALSPDMLATDLAYYLVRKGVPFRDAHGISGKAVFLAESKSIPLNQLTVEDLQTASPLFSSDVSAVWDYSSSVEQYSAPGGTAKSSVAAQVEHMRTWLKKQVQ
;
A
#
# COMPACT_ATOMS: atom_id res chain seq x y z
N MET A 1 -21.03 15.80 -11.59
CA MET A 1 -20.85 17.26 -11.37
C MET A 1 -21.05 17.70 -9.91
N PHE A 2 -21.51 16.83 -8.99
CA PHE A 2 -21.84 17.20 -7.59
C PHE A 2 -20.71 17.09 -6.54
N TYR A 3 -19.54 16.56 -6.89
CA TYR A 3 -18.45 16.32 -5.91
C TYR A 3 -17.35 17.40 -5.87
N ILE A 4 -17.41 18.42 -6.74
CA ILE A 4 -16.31 19.39 -6.91
C ILE A 4 -16.45 20.61 -5.97
N GLY A 5 -17.65 20.87 -5.43
CA GLY A 5 -17.93 22.09 -4.66
C GLY A 5 -17.47 22.08 -3.19
N TYR A 6 -17.35 20.91 -2.56
CA TYR A 6 -17.12 20.84 -1.11
C TYR A 6 -15.65 21.03 -0.68
N TRP A 7 -14.69 20.86 -1.58
CA TRP A 7 -13.26 20.92 -1.24
C TRP A 7 -12.65 22.32 -1.33
N TYR A 8 -13.28 23.23 -2.10
CA TYR A 8 -12.81 24.61 -2.25
C TYR A 8 -12.95 25.46 -0.97
N CYS A 9 -13.75 25.02 0.00
CA CYS A 9 -14.02 25.81 1.20
C CYS A 9 -12.97 25.63 2.30
N PHE A 10 -12.10 24.61 2.23
CA PHE A 10 -11.19 24.25 3.33
C PHE A 10 -9.76 24.79 3.19
N PHE A 11 -9.34 25.27 2.02
CA PHE A 11 -8.00 25.83 1.81
C PHE A 11 -8.09 27.33 1.48
N GLY A 12 -7.66 28.15 2.45
CA GLY A 12 -7.59 29.60 2.38
C GLY A 12 -6.80 30.13 1.17
N LYS A 13 -7.16 31.35 0.77
CA LYS A 13 -6.78 32.07 -0.47
C LYS A 13 -5.31 32.50 -0.61
N GLU A 14 -4.33 31.87 0.04
CA GLU A 14 -3.00 32.50 0.18
C GLU A 14 -1.84 31.95 -0.67
N ASN A 15 -2.07 31.02 -1.61
CA ASN A 15 -0.99 30.66 -2.55
C ASN A 15 -1.51 30.11 -3.89
N ILE A 16 -1.51 30.99 -4.91
CA ILE A 16 -2.02 30.70 -6.25
C ILE A 16 -1.22 29.57 -6.93
N GLU A 17 0.10 29.53 -6.73
CA GLU A 17 1.00 28.55 -7.36
C GLU A 17 0.79 27.12 -6.81
N TYR A 18 0.57 26.98 -5.51
CA TYR A 18 0.19 25.71 -4.88
C TYR A 18 -1.20 25.22 -5.32
N GLN A 19 -2.14 26.14 -5.56
CA GLN A 19 -3.47 25.78 -6.08
C GLN A 19 -3.41 25.21 -7.51
N TYR A 20 -2.51 25.71 -8.36
CA TYR A 20 -2.33 25.15 -9.71
C TYR A 20 -1.70 23.76 -9.67
N GLN A 21 -0.67 23.54 -8.84
CA GLN A 21 -0.05 22.22 -8.68
C GLN A 21 -1.02 21.18 -8.12
N THR A 22 -1.84 21.54 -7.13
CA THR A 22 -2.85 20.63 -6.56
C THR A 22 -4.00 20.36 -7.51
N LYS A 23 -4.48 21.35 -8.28
CA LYS A 23 -5.50 21.14 -9.32
C LYS A 23 -5.02 20.26 -10.47
N MET A 24 -3.79 20.47 -10.92
CA MET A 24 -3.17 19.66 -11.98
C MET A 24 -2.94 18.23 -11.50
N SER A 25 -2.50 18.05 -10.25
CA SER A 25 -2.38 16.74 -9.61
C SER A 25 -3.73 16.04 -9.45
N TYR A 26 -4.78 16.77 -9.05
CA TYR A 26 -6.14 16.21 -8.93
C TYR A 26 -6.71 15.77 -10.28
N TRP A 27 -6.55 16.60 -11.31
CA TRP A 27 -7.00 16.26 -12.66
C TRP A 27 -6.24 15.05 -13.22
N CYS A 28 -4.93 14.97 -12.95
CA CYS A 28 -4.09 13.84 -13.29
C CYS A 28 -4.57 12.55 -12.59
N ILE A 29 -4.84 12.60 -11.28
CA ILE A 29 -5.34 11.46 -10.49
C ILE A 29 -6.73 11.02 -10.96
N THR A 30 -7.66 11.93 -11.23
CA THR A 30 -8.99 11.55 -11.73
C THR A 30 -8.92 10.99 -13.14
N SER A 31 -8.04 11.51 -14.00
CA SER A 31 -7.89 11.03 -15.37
C SER A 31 -7.25 9.63 -15.42
N VAL A 32 -6.24 9.37 -14.58
CA VAL A 32 -5.63 8.04 -14.44
C VAL A 32 -6.63 7.02 -13.88
N ASN A 33 -7.52 7.42 -12.96
CA ASN A 33 -8.53 6.51 -12.41
C ASN A 33 -9.70 6.21 -13.35
N LEU A 34 -10.01 7.08 -14.32
CA LEU A 34 -11.05 6.81 -15.33
C LEU A 34 -10.56 5.94 -16.50
N CYS A 35 -9.26 5.96 -16.80
CA CYS A 35 -8.67 5.22 -17.91
C CYS A 35 -8.92 3.69 -17.88
N PRO A 36 -8.82 2.99 -16.74
CA PRO A 36 -9.10 1.55 -16.68
C PRO A 36 -10.53 1.20 -17.12
N VAL A 37 -11.50 2.05 -16.79
CA VAL A 37 -12.92 1.84 -17.15
C VAL A 37 -13.11 1.94 -18.67
N LEU A 38 -12.41 2.87 -19.31
CA LEU A 38 -12.43 3.03 -20.77
C LEU A 38 -11.85 1.80 -21.48
N CYS A 39 -10.71 1.29 -21.01
CA CYS A 39 -10.07 0.12 -21.63
C CYS A 39 -10.94 -1.14 -21.47
N VAL A 40 -11.57 -1.32 -20.31
CA VAL A 40 -12.47 -2.45 -20.04
C VAL A 40 -13.74 -2.36 -20.89
N SER A 41 -14.34 -1.16 -21.03
CA SER A 41 -15.54 -0.99 -21.85
C SER A 41 -15.28 -1.21 -23.33
N GLN A 42 -14.14 -0.76 -23.85
CA GLN A 42 -13.72 -1.01 -25.24
C GLN A 42 -13.44 -2.50 -25.48
N CYS A 43 -12.81 -3.19 -24.53
CA CYS A 43 -12.63 -4.65 -24.60
C CYS A 43 -13.97 -5.39 -24.64
N ALA A 44 -14.90 -5.05 -23.75
CA ALA A 44 -16.23 -5.64 -23.72
C ALA A 44 -17.01 -5.35 -25.01
N GLY A 45 -16.94 -4.12 -25.53
CA GLY A 45 -17.54 -3.73 -26.80
C GLY A 45 -17.00 -4.54 -27.97
N PHE A 46 -15.67 -4.69 -28.06
CA PHE A 46 -15.03 -5.48 -29.11
C PHE A 46 -15.42 -6.96 -29.04
N LEU A 47 -15.46 -7.56 -27.84
CA LEU A 47 -15.93 -8.94 -27.66
C LEU A 47 -17.40 -9.12 -28.09
N MET A 48 -18.25 -8.12 -27.88
CA MET A 48 -19.64 -8.15 -28.34
C MET A 48 -19.75 -8.02 -29.85
N THR A 49 -18.91 -7.20 -30.50
CA THR A 49 -18.82 -7.13 -31.97
C THR A 49 -18.38 -8.46 -32.57
N LEU A 50 -17.44 -9.17 -31.95
CA LEU A 50 -17.00 -10.49 -32.40
C LEU A 50 -18.05 -11.59 -32.20
N LYS A 51 -18.96 -11.42 -31.24
CA LYS A 51 -19.94 -12.44 -30.86
C LYS A 51 -20.96 -12.65 -31.98
N GLY A 52 -20.85 -13.79 -32.67
CA GLY A 52 -21.84 -14.22 -33.67
C GLY A 52 -21.55 -13.73 -35.09
N LEU A 53 -20.35 -13.21 -35.36
CA LEU A 53 -19.94 -12.91 -36.73
C LEU A 53 -19.75 -14.20 -37.54
N PRO A 54 -20.34 -14.30 -38.75
CA PRO A 54 -20.04 -15.40 -39.67
C PRO A 54 -18.61 -15.25 -40.20
N SER A 55 -17.93 -16.35 -40.52
CA SER A 55 -16.67 -16.29 -41.28
C SER A 55 -16.94 -15.69 -42.67
N THR A 56 -16.12 -14.83 -43.28
CA THR A 56 -14.68 -14.57 -43.13
C THR A 56 -14.44 -13.09 -42.76
N TYR A 57 -14.24 -12.19 -43.73
CA TYR A 57 -14.15 -10.75 -43.48
C TYR A 57 -15.55 -10.13 -43.39
N ASN A 58 -15.78 -9.34 -42.33
CA ASN A 58 -16.98 -8.52 -42.15
C ASN A 58 -16.56 -7.07 -41.90
N LYS A 59 -17.34 -6.12 -42.40
CA LYS A 59 -17.07 -4.69 -42.23
C LYS A 59 -17.14 -4.24 -40.76
N ASP A 60 -17.85 -4.97 -39.92
CA ASP A 60 -17.95 -4.73 -38.47
C ASP A 60 -16.62 -4.82 -37.72
N LEU A 61 -15.58 -5.41 -38.33
CA LEU A 61 -14.22 -5.45 -37.79
C LEU A 61 -13.43 -4.14 -37.99
N GLN A 62 -14.04 -3.13 -38.62
CA GLN A 62 -13.39 -1.87 -38.94
C GLN A 62 -13.26 -0.98 -37.69
N GLU A 63 -12.02 -0.51 -37.42
CA GLU A 63 -11.67 0.53 -36.44
C GLU A 63 -12.07 0.27 -34.97
N ALA A 64 -11.63 -0.86 -34.40
CA ALA A 64 -11.59 -1.03 -32.95
C ALA A 64 -10.12 -1.00 -32.47
N MET A 65 -9.86 -0.34 -31.33
CA MET A 65 -8.63 -0.38 -30.50
C MET A 65 -7.66 0.82 -30.54
N PHE A 66 -7.74 1.76 -31.49
CA PHE A 66 -6.81 2.91 -31.52
C PHE A 66 -6.91 3.82 -30.29
N ASP A 67 -8.13 4.10 -29.84
CA ASP A 67 -8.38 4.90 -28.63
C ASP A 67 -7.76 4.26 -27.37
N CYS A 68 -7.78 2.92 -27.26
CA CYS A 68 -7.17 2.20 -26.15
C CYS A 68 -5.65 2.41 -26.14
N TYR A 69 -5.02 2.29 -27.31
CA TYR A 69 -3.58 2.50 -27.45
C TYR A 69 -3.17 3.91 -27.04
N ASP A 70 -3.84 4.94 -27.57
CA ASP A 70 -3.54 6.33 -27.26
C ASP A 70 -3.70 6.62 -25.76
N THR A 71 -4.75 6.07 -25.16
CA THR A 71 -5.02 6.23 -23.73
C THR A 71 -3.95 5.57 -22.87
N VAL A 72 -3.61 4.30 -23.14
CA VAL A 72 -2.58 3.57 -22.37
C VAL A 72 -1.22 4.24 -22.52
N HIS A 73 -0.86 4.67 -23.73
CA HIS A 73 0.39 5.37 -24.00
C HIS A 73 0.49 6.67 -23.20
N ALA A 74 -0.57 7.50 -23.21
CA ALA A 74 -0.63 8.73 -22.44
C ALA A 74 -0.54 8.47 -20.92
N VAL A 75 -1.25 7.47 -20.41
CA VAL A 75 -1.23 7.13 -18.98
C VAL A 75 0.16 6.67 -18.53
N LEU A 76 0.85 5.83 -19.31
CA LEU A 76 2.20 5.40 -18.98
C LEU A 76 3.19 6.58 -18.89
N GLN A 77 3.10 7.55 -19.80
CA GLN A 77 3.91 8.76 -19.76
C GLN A 77 3.63 9.61 -18.52
N VAL A 78 2.34 9.81 -18.22
CA VAL A 78 1.90 10.58 -17.05
C VAL A 78 2.33 9.90 -15.74
N THR A 79 2.10 8.59 -15.59
CA THR A 79 2.51 7.82 -14.41
C THR A 79 4.02 7.87 -14.20
N THR A 80 4.81 7.80 -15.28
CA THR A 80 6.27 7.95 -15.20
C THR A 80 6.66 9.33 -14.67
N GLY A 81 6.01 10.40 -15.16
CA GLY A 81 6.21 11.76 -14.65
C GLY A 81 5.87 11.89 -13.17
N VAL A 82 4.72 11.35 -12.73
CA VAL A 82 4.30 11.37 -11.33
C VAL A 82 5.29 10.63 -10.44
N MET A 83 5.67 9.40 -10.80
CA MET A 83 6.61 8.60 -10.00
C MET A 83 8.00 9.24 -9.93
N SER A 84 8.46 9.90 -11.00
CA SER A 84 9.77 10.59 -11.02
C SER A 84 9.82 11.86 -10.17
N THR A 85 8.69 12.53 -9.98
CA THR A 85 8.58 13.83 -9.29
C THR A 85 8.00 13.73 -7.88
N LEU A 86 7.53 12.54 -7.49
CA LEU A 86 6.97 12.26 -6.18
C LEU A 86 7.99 12.59 -5.07
N LYS A 87 7.60 13.47 -4.16
CA LYS A 87 8.34 13.74 -2.92
C LYS A 87 7.64 13.04 -1.76
N ILE A 88 8.39 12.18 -1.09
CA ILE A 88 7.92 11.46 0.09
C ILE A 88 8.24 12.29 1.33
N ASN A 89 7.34 12.27 2.32
CA ASN A 89 7.55 12.92 3.61
C ASN A 89 7.81 11.86 4.71
N PRO A 90 9.08 11.61 5.09
CA PRO A 90 9.43 10.58 6.08
C PRO A 90 8.77 10.79 7.45
N SER A 91 8.68 12.03 7.92
CA SER A 91 8.14 12.30 9.26
C SER A 91 6.66 12.00 9.37
N VAL A 92 5.88 12.26 8.32
CA VAL A 92 4.45 11.93 8.29
C VAL A 92 4.24 10.43 8.18
N MET A 93 5.07 9.71 7.42
CA MET A 93 5.00 8.26 7.33
C MET A 93 5.34 7.59 8.66
N GLU A 94 6.38 8.08 9.35
CA GLU A 94 6.78 7.58 10.66
C GLU A 94 5.72 7.89 11.73
N ALA A 95 5.15 9.10 11.71
CA ALA A 95 4.08 9.49 12.64
C ALA A 95 2.77 8.72 12.42
N ALA A 96 2.57 8.12 11.24
CA ALA A 96 1.41 7.27 10.96
C ALA A 96 1.54 5.87 11.58
N LEU A 97 2.72 5.47 12.05
CA LEU A 97 2.94 4.20 12.73
C LEU A 97 2.41 4.31 14.17
N SER A 98 1.49 3.41 14.54
CA SER A 98 0.95 3.35 15.90
C SER A 98 1.52 2.15 16.69
N PRO A 99 1.70 2.26 18.01
CA PRO A 99 2.16 1.14 18.85
C PRO A 99 1.23 -0.08 18.80
N ASP A 100 -0.06 0.13 18.51
CA ASP A 100 -1.05 -0.95 18.43
C ASP A 100 -0.75 -1.92 17.29
N MET A 101 -0.08 -1.46 16.22
CA MET A 101 0.38 -2.31 15.12
C MET A 101 1.40 -3.38 15.60
N LEU A 102 2.12 -3.11 16.68
CA LEU A 102 3.15 -4.01 17.24
C LEU A 102 2.56 -5.10 18.16
N ALA A 103 1.25 -5.07 18.44
CA ALA A 103 0.59 -6.12 19.22
C ALA A 103 0.76 -7.51 18.58
N THR A 104 0.76 -7.58 17.24
CA THR A 104 1.00 -8.84 16.52
C THR A 104 2.44 -9.33 16.69
N ASP A 105 3.41 -8.42 16.72
CA ASP A 105 4.81 -8.75 16.94
C ASP A 105 5.07 -9.25 18.36
N LEU A 106 4.33 -8.73 19.34
CA LEU A 106 4.34 -9.25 20.71
C LEU A 106 3.87 -10.72 20.77
N ALA A 107 2.88 -11.09 19.96
CA ALA A 107 2.45 -12.48 19.83
C ALA A 107 3.54 -13.33 19.14
N TYR A 108 4.15 -12.84 18.06
CA TYR A 108 5.24 -13.57 17.39
C TYR A 108 6.44 -13.80 18.29
N TYR A 109 6.77 -12.85 19.16
CA TYR A 109 7.81 -13.00 20.17
C TYR A 109 7.53 -14.21 21.09
N LEU A 110 6.30 -14.37 21.57
CA LEU A 110 5.91 -15.52 22.40
C LEU A 110 5.92 -16.84 21.61
N VAL A 111 5.51 -16.80 20.34
CA VAL A 111 5.57 -17.98 19.45
C VAL A 111 7.01 -18.45 19.26
N ARG A 112 7.96 -17.52 19.08
CA ARG A 112 9.39 -17.85 19.00
C ARG A 112 9.94 -18.47 20.28
N LYS A 113 9.32 -18.19 21.44
CA LYS A 113 9.64 -18.83 22.73
C LYS A 113 8.94 -20.18 22.94
N GLY A 114 8.20 -20.68 21.95
CA GLY A 114 7.57 -22.00 21.99
C GLY A 114 6.10 -22.00 22.43
N VAL A 115 5.47 -20.84 22.61
CA VAL A 115 4.04 -20.75 22.93
C VAL A 115 3.21 -21.03 21.68
N PRO A 116 2.17 -21.88 21.73
CA PRO A 116 1.24 -22.05 20.62
C PRO A 116 0.61 -20.72 20.20
N PHE A 117 0.45 -20.48 18.89
CA PHE A 117 -0.03 -19.19 18.36
C PHE A 117 -1.34 -18.71 18.99
N ARG A 118 -2.30 -19.62 19.23
CA ARG A 118 -3.58 -19.29 19.86
C ARG A 118 -3.38 -18.67 21.25
N ASP A 119 -2.50 -19.25 22.05
CA ASP A 119 -2.25 -18.82 23.41
C ASP A 119 -1.40 -17.54 23.42
N ALA A 120 -0.42 -17.44 22.52
CA ALA A 120 0.39 -16.24 22.30
C ALA A 120 -0.48 -15.02 21.89
N HIS A 121 -1.42 -15.21 20.95
CA HIS A 121 -2.35 -14.17 20.55
C HIS A 121 -3.29 -13.78 21.70
N GLY A 122 -3.76 -14.74 22.49
CA GLY A 122 -4.55 -14.47 23.68
C GLY A 122 -3.78 -13.65 24.74
N ILE A 123 -2.51 -13.94 24.95
CA ILE A 123 -1.63 -13.19 25.86
C ILE A 123 -1.39 -11.77 25.34
N SER A 124 -1.12 -11.61 24.04
CA SER A 124 -0.99 -10.28 23.43
C SER A 124 -2.28 -9.46 23.59
N GLY A 125 -3.45 -10.07 23.37
CA GLY A 125 -4.75 -9.42 23.60
C GLY A 125 -4.94 -8.96 25.06
N LYS A 126 -4.46 -9.73 26.04
CA LYS A 126 -4.46 -9.32 27.46
C LYS A 126 -3.52 -8.13 27.70
N ALA A 127 -2.37 -8.09 27.04
CA ALA A 127 -1.45 -6.96 27.13
C ALA A 127 -2.07 -5.68 26.56
N VAL A 128 -2.73 -5.77 25.40
CA VAL A 128 -3.49 -4.64 24.81
C VAL A 128 -4.60 -4.18 25.75
N PHE A 129 -5.40 -5.10 26.29
CA PHE A 129 -6.45 -4.77 27.25
C PHE A 129 -5.90 -4.09 28.52
N LEU A 130 -4.72 -4.50 29.00
CA LEU A 130 -4.06 -3.90 30.16
C LEU A 130 -3.56 -2.48 29.85
N ALA A 131 -3.02 -2.25 28.64
CA ALA A 131 -2.63 -0.92 28.16
C ALA A 131 -3.85 0.02 28.08
N GLU A 132 -4.95 -0.44 27.48
CA GLU A 132 -6.21 0.30 27.40
C GLU A 132 -6.79 0.62 28.79
N SER A 133 -6.79 -0.36 29.69
CA SER A 133 -7.30 -0.19 31.06
C SER A 133 -6.51 0.85 31.86
N LYS A 134 -5.21 0.99 31.56
CA LYS A 134 -4.33 2.02 32.15
C LYS A 134 -4.30 3.33 31.35
N SER A 135 -5.00 3.38 30.21
CA SER A 135 -5.00 4.52 29.27
C SER A 135 -3.59 4.96 28.84
N ILE A 136 -2.71 3.97 28.63
CA ILE A 136 -1.35 4.18 28.12
C ILE A 136 -1.16 3.39 26.82
N PRO A 137 -0.28 3.84 25.91
CA PRO A 137 0.03 3.09 24.71
C PRO A 137 0.78 1.79 25.02
N LEU A 138 0.66 0.81 24.14
CA LEU A 138 1.21 -0.54 24.34
C LEU A 138 2.72 -0.56 24.60
N ASN A 139 3.47 0.36 24.00
CA ASN A 139 4.92 0.52 24.18
C ASN A 139 5.34 1.11 25.54
N GLN A 140 4.42 1.66 26.32
CA GLN A 140 4.68 2.20 27.66
C GLN A 140 4.42 1.19 28.78
N LEU A 141 3.99 -0.04 28.45
CA LEU A 141 3.87 -1.10 29.44
C LEU A 141 5.23 -1.48 30.00
N THR A 142 5.31 -1.60 31.33
CA THR A 142 6.53 -2.09 31.98
C THR A 142 6.69 -3.59 31.76
N VAL A 143 7.92 -4.09 31.90
CA VAL A 143 8.17 -5.54 31.83
C VAL A 143 7.40 -6.29 32.93
N GLU A 144 7.22 -5.67 34.10
CA GLU A 144 6.43 -6.23 35.21
C GLU A 144 4.95 -6.36 34.85
N ASP A 145 4.39 -5.36 34.16
CA ASP A 145 3.02 -5.41 33.65
C ASP A 145 2.84 -6.52 32.61
N LEU A 146 3.80 -6.67 31.70
CA LEU A 146 3.80 -7.75 30.71
C LEU A 146 3.96 -9.12 31.38
N GLN A 147 4.80 -9.23 32.41
CA GLN A 147 4.98 -10.45 33.19
C GLN A 147 3.71 -10.90 33.92
N THR A 148 2.83 -9.96 34.27
CA THR A 148 1.50 -10.25 34.80
C THR A 148 0.63 -10.99 33.76
N ALA A 149 0.81 -10.70 32.47
CA ALA A 149 0.13 -11.42 31.38
C ALA A 149 0.77 -12.77 31.05
N SER A 150 2.12 -12.87 31.10
CA SER A 150 2.85 -14.13 30.95
C SER A 150 4.26 -14.06 31.53
N PRO A 151 4.72 -15.07 32.30
CA PRO A 151 6.07 -15.10 32.86
C PRO A 151 7.17 -15.25 31.80
N LEU A 152 6.81 -15.53 30.53
CA LEU A 152 7.75 -15.71 29.43
C LEU A 152 8.26 -14.37 28.85
N PHE A 153 7.66 -13.25 29.25
CA PHE A 153 8.19 -11.93 28.90
C PHE A 153 9.46 -11.63 29.70
N SER A 154 10.52 -11.24 28.99
CA SER A 154 11.79 -10.81 29.58
C SER A 154 12.15 -9.42 29.07
N SER A 155 13.28 -8.87 29.51
CA SER A 155 13.73 -7.51 29.14
C SER A 155 14.01 -7.32 27.64
N ASP A 156 14.20 -8.42 26.92
CA ASP A 156 14.32 -8.50 25.45
C ASP A 156 13.04 -8.07 24.70
N VAL A 157 11.88 -8.01 25.36
CA VAL A 157 10.63 -7.51 24.77
C VAL A 157 10.75 -6.05 24.31
N SER A 158 11.68 -5.28 24.88
CA SER A 158 11.95 -3.91 24.45
C SER A 158 12.33 -3.78 22.97
N ALA A 159 12.92 -4.83 22.38
CA ALA A 159 13.26 -4.87 20.96
C ALA A 159 12.04 -5.00 20.03
N VAL A 160 10.87 -5.37 20.56
CA VAL A 160 9.60 -5.42 19.81
C VAL A 160 9.04 -4.02 19.55
N TRP A 161 9.41 -3.03 20.37
CA TRP A 161 8.92 -1.66 20.24
C TRP A 161 9.58 -0.85 19.12
N ASP A 162 10.62 -1.41 18.47
CA ASP A 162 11.26 -0.80 17.32
C ASP A 162 10.58 -1.25 16.02
N TYR A 163 10.04 -0.28 15.27
CA TYR A 163 9.44 -0.52 13.95
C TYR A 163 10.44 -1.08 12.94
N SER A 164 11.73 -0.76 13.06
CA SER A 164 12.76 -1.29 12.17
C SER A 164 12.94 -2.79 12.39
N SER A 165 13.04 -3.20 13.66
CA SER A 165 13.03 -4.61 14.08
C SER A 165 11.79 -5.35 13.58
N SER A 166 10.61 -4.74 13.65
CA SER A 166 9.34 -5.30 13.13
C SER A 166 9.45 -5.67 11.64
N VAL A 167 9.88 -4.73 10.80
CA VAL A 167 10.01 -4.94 9.35
C VAL A 167 11.04 -6.01 9.02
N GLU A 168 12.16 -6.07 9.75
CA GLU A 168 13.21 -7.05 9.52
C GLU A 168 12.82 -8.50 9.85
N GLN A 169 11.71 -8.71 10.57
CA GLN A 169 11.18 -10.08 10.80
C GLN A 169 10.74 -10.77 9.50
N TYR A 170 10.33 -9.98 8.50
CA TYR A 170 9.79 -10.48 7.23
C TYR A 170 10.90 -10.72 6.20
N SER A 171 11.85 -11.58 6.54
CA SER A 171 13.02 -11.95 5.71
C SER A 171 12.74 -13.06 4.69
N ALA A 172 11.58 -13.70 4.76
CA ALA A 172 11.15 -14.68 3.76
C ALA A 172 11.04 -14.04 2.36
N PRO A 173 11.20 -14.82 1.26
CA PRO A 173 11.07 -14.29 -0.10
C PRO A 173 9.72 -13.58 -0.31
N GLY A 174 9.77 -12.32 -0.74
CA GLY A 174 8.59 -11.46 -0.91
C GLY A 174 8.19 -10.66 0.32
N GLY A 175 8.88 -10.84 1.45
CA GLY A 175 8.68 -10.04 2.67
C GLY A 175 9.26 -8.63 2.59
N THR A 176 9.01 -7.83 3.62
CA THR A 176 9.35 -6.40 3.69
C THR A 176 10.72 -6.11 4.31
N ALA A 177 11.45 -7.11 4.79
CA ALA A 177 12.80 -6.91 5.30
C ALA A 177 13.74 -6.34 4.23
N LYS A 178 14.73 -5.54 4.64
CA LYS A 178 15.66 -4.87 3.72
C LYS A 178 16.38 -5.84 2.79
N SER A 179 16.75 -7.01 3.30
CA SER A 179 17.38 -8.08 2.52
C SER A 179 16.46 -8.63 1.42
N SER A 180 15.18 -8.86 1.74
CA SER A 180 14.16 -9.32 0.80
C SER A 180 13.86 -8.25 -0.26
N VAL A 181 13.68 -6.99 0.14
CA VAL A 181 13.42 -5.89 -0.80
C VAL A 181 14.59 -5.70 -1.77
N ALA A 182 15.83 -5.73 -1.27
CA ALA A 182 17.02 -5.64 -2.13
C ALA A 182 17.08 -6.80 -3.14
N ALA A 183 16.75 -8.02 -2.72
CA ALA A 183 16.67 -9.18 -3.62
C ALA A 183 15.56 -9.01 -4.68
N GLN A 184 14.39 -8.49 -4.31
CA GLN A 184 13.28 -8.21 -5.23
C GLN A 184 13.65 -7.16 -6.28
N VAL A 185 14.35 -6.09 -5.88
CA VAL A 185 14.83 -5.05 -6.81
C VAL A 185 15.79 -5.66 -7.83
N GLU A 186 16.72 -6.50 -7.40
CA GLU A 186 17.67 -7.14 -8.33
C GLU A 186 17.00 -8.16 -9.25
N HIS A 187 16.03 -8.91 -8.72
CA HIS A 187 15.20 -9.80 -9.52
C HIS A 187 14.45 -9.03 -10.62
N MET A 188 13.80 -7.91 -10.26
CA MET A 188 13.08 -7.05 -11.21
C MET A 188 14.01 -6.45 -12.27
N ARG A 189 15.21 -6.00 -11.88
CA ARG A 189 16.22 -5.51 -12.84
C ARG A 189 16.64 -6.59 -13.83
N THR A 190 16.86 -7.81 -13.34
CA THR A 190 17.22 -8.95 -14.18
C THR A 190 16.09 -9.32 -15.13
N TRP A 191 14.85 -9.31 -14.63
CA TRP A 191 13.66 -9.56 -15.45
C TRP A 191 13.49 -8.50 -16.54
N LEU A 192 13.63 -7.21 -16.21
CA LEU A 192 13.55 -6.11 -17.19
C LEU A 192 14.58 -6.26 -18.32
N LYS A 193 15.83 -6.61 -17.99
CA LYS A 193 16.88 -6.85 -19.01
C LYS A 193 16.50 -7.94 -20.01
N LYS A 194 15.76 -8.96 -19.59
CA LYS A 194 15.29 -10.04 -20.47
C LYS A 194 14.12 -9.64 -21.38
N GLN A 195 13.32 -8.65 -20.98
CA GLN A 195 12.15 -8.21 -21.75
C GLN A 195 12.49 -7.15 -22.82
N VAL A 196 13.59 -6.42 -22.63
CA VAL A 196 14.07 -5.39 -23.58
C VAL A 196 14.85 -6.02 -24.76
N GLN A 197 15.20 -7.29 -24.66
CA GLN A 197 15.99 -8.04 -25.64
C GLN A 197 15.11 -8.84 -26.59
#